data_AF-A0A3B6BZN6-F1
#
_entry.id   AF-A0A3B6BZN6-F1
#
_cell.length_a   1.000
_cell.length_b   1.000
_cell.length_c   1.000
_cell.angle_alpha   90.00
_cell.angle_beta   90.00
_cell.angle_gamma   90.00
#
_symmetry.space_group_name_H-M   'P 1'
#
loop_
_entity.id
_entity.type
_entity.pdbx_description
1 polymer ?
#
loop_
_entity_poly.entity_id
_entity_poly.type
_entity_poly.pdbx_seq_one_letter_code
_entity_poly.pdbx_strand_id
1 'polypeptide(L)'
;MAFWWPLLVLAAAYALCRVLLFLIPPTVPSMEVDASDVMEEVNQNKEDSFIYVPRKGKAAQTDMVRCYEPATMKYLGYFPALTPDEVQEHVAQARKAQEIWAKSSFKQRRQFLRILLKYILEHQDLICEISSRDTGKTMVDASLGEIMTTCEKIHWLLDEGEKWLKPEYRSCGRSMLHKTAKVEFYPLGVIGAIVSWNYPFHNVFNPMLAAVFSGNAAVIKIMQKASETLIPVTLELGGKDAFIVCEDVDLPNVVQVAVRAALQSSGQNCAGAERFYVHKDIYPTFVSRVVKIIKSISVGPPLSGRYDMGAICMIEHSERLQNLVNDALDKGAEIAVRGSFGNLGEDAVDQFFPPTVLVNVNHTMKIMQEEAFGPILPIMKFSSDEEVIQLANDSKYGLGCAVFSGNQKRAIKIASQLHCGVAAINDFASSYMCQSLPFGGVKDSGFGRFAGVEGLRACCLVKAVVEDRWWPYVKTMIPKPIQYPVSENGFAFQQLLVETLYGISVWDRLQSLVNLLKMISEQKSPITRRKSR
;
A
#
# COMPACT_ATOMS: atom_id res chain seq x y z
N MET A 1 51.28 -15.67 -13.90
CA MET A 1 50.05 -15.25 -14.62
C MET A 1 49.25 -16.42 -15.21
N ALA A 2 49.87 -17.49 -15.72
CA ALA A 2 49.17 -18.63 -16.35
C ALA A 2 48.21 -19.43 -15.43
N PHE A 3 48.43 -19.42 -14.11
CA PHE A 3 47.61 -20.21 -13.17
C PHE A 3 46.20 -19.63 -12.93
N TRP A 4 46.05 -18.31 -13.00
CA TRP A 4 44.77 -17.63 -12.70
C TRP A 4 43.88 -17.43 -13.93
N TRP A 5 44.46 -17.57 -15.12
CA TRP A 5 43.77 -17.37 -16.38
C TRP A 5 42.58 -18.33 -16.59
N PRO A 6 42.69 -19.65 -16.31
CA PRO A 6 41.54 -20.56 -16.43
C PRO A 6 40.40 -20.20 -15.47
N LEU A 7 40.72 -19.76 -14.25
CA LEU A 7 39.72 -19.36 -13.24
C LEU A 7 39.00 -18.07 -13.64
N LEU A 8 39.72 -17.09 -14.19
CA LEU A 8 39.14 -15.85 -14.70
C LEU A 8 38.23 -16.12 -15.91
N VAL A 9 38.66 -17.00 -16.83
CA VAL A 9 37.85 -17.40 -17.98
C VAL A 9 36.58 -18.15 -17.54
N LEU A 10 36.67 -19.05 -16.56
CA LEU A 10 35.51 -19.75 -16.00
C LEU A 10 34.55 -18.80 -15.26
N ALA A 11 35.08 -17.84 -14.49
CA ALA A 11 34.26 -16.84 -13.80
C ALA A 11 33.54 -15.91 -14.80
N ALA A 12 34.24 -15.47 -15.86
CA ALA A 12 33.66 -14.67 -16.94
C ALA A 12 32.61 -15.47 -17.73
N ALA A 13 32.88 -16.73 -18.06
CA ALA A 13 31.93 -17.62 -18.72
C ALA A 13 30.70 -17.88 -17.85
N TYR A 14 30.87 -18.11 -16.53
CA TYR A 14 29.76 -18.24 -15.59
C TYR A 14 28.93 -16.97 -15.50
N ALA A 15 29.57 -15.80 -15.41
CA ALA A 15 28.89 -14.51 -15.40
C ALA A 15 28.12 -14.28 -16.71
N LEU A 16 28.73 -14.58 -17.87
CA LEU A 16 28.09 -14.48 -19.18
C LEU A 16 26.91 -15.47 -19.30
N CYS A 17 27.06 -16.72 -18.87
CA CYS A 17 25.96 -17.68 -18.85
C CYS A 17 24.83 -17.25 -17.91
N ARG A 18 25.13 -16.64 -16.76
CA ARG A 18 24.12 -16.09 -15.86
C ARG A 18 23.38 -14.92 -16.49
N VAL A 19 24.09 -14.04 -17.22
CA VAL A 19 23.49 -12.95 -17.99
C VAL A 19 22.62 -13.51 -19.14
N LEU A 20 23.12 -14.48 -19.91
CA LEU A 20 22.37 -15.11 -20.99
C LEU A 20 21.14 -15.86 -20.48
N LEU A 21 21.24 -16.58 -19.36
CA LEU A 21 20.08 -17.24 -18.72
C LEU A 21 19.09 -16.24 -18.13
N PHE A 22 19.56 -15.09 -17.66
CA PHE A 22 18.69 -13.98 -17.25
C PHE A 22 17.94 -13.36 -18.44
N LEU A 23 18.53 -13.41 -19.64
CA LEU A 23 17.93 -12.92 -20.89
C LEU A 23 16.98 -13.93 -21.57
N ILE A 24 17.01 -15.22 -21.18
CA ILE A 24 16.05 -16.21 -21.68
C ILE A 24 14.79 -16.13 -20.83
N PRO A 25 13.67 -15.59 -21.34
CA PRO A 25 12.44 -15.53 -20.57
C PRO A 25 11.98 -16.96 -20.24
N PRO A 26 11.52 -17.23 -19.00
CA PRO A 26 10.94 -18.52 -18.69
C PRO A 26 9.76 -18.79 -19.65
N THR A 27 9.65 -20.00 -20.18
CA THR A 27 8.46 -20.42 -20.95
C THR A 27 7.25 -20.39 -20.03
N VAL A 28 6.46 -19.32 -20.13
CA VAL A 28 5.20 -19.12 -19.42
C VAL A 28 4.06 -19.39 -20.41
N PRO A 29 3.14 -20.31 -20.10
CA PRO A 29 1.95 -20.53 -20.92
C PRO A 29 1.20 -19.22 -21.15
N SER A 30 0.79 -18.94 -22.38
CA SER A 30 -0.26 -17.95 -22.63
C SER A 30 -1.59 -18.54 -22.14
N MET A 31 -2.44 -17.68 -21.60
CA MET A 31 -3.84 -18.00 -21.36
C MET A 31 -4.66 -17.20 -22.35
N GLU A 32 -5.46 -17.87 -23.15
CA GLU A 32 -6.58 -17.22 -23.81
C GLU A 32 -7.68 -17.09 -22.77
N VAL A 33 -8.01 -15.84 -22.44
CA VAL A 33 -9.18 -15.53 -21.62
C VAL A 33 -10.32 -15.34 -22.59
N ASP A 34 -11.31 -16.22 -22.52
CA ASP A 34 -12.57 -16.01 -23.22
C ASP A 34 -13.24 -14.78 -22.58
N ALA A 35 -13.18 -13.67 -23.31
CA ALA A 35 -13.83 -12.41 -22.95
C ALA A 35 -14.98 -12.13 -23.92
N SER A 36 -15.48 -13.15 -24.63
CA SER A 36 -16.55 -12.99 -25.62
C SER A 36 -17.84 -12.49 -25.01
N ASP A 37 -18.17 -12.90 -23.78
CA ASP A 37 -19.29 -12.41 -22.98
C ASP A 37 -19.18 -10.90 -22.68
N VAL A 38 -17.99 -10.45 -22.22
CA VAL A 38 -17.71 -9.03 -21.97
C VAL A 38 -17.69 -8.24 -23.29
N MET A 39 -17.14 -8.81 -24.35
CA MET A 39 -17.01 -8.17 -25.67
C MET A 39 -18.34 -8.10 -26.42
N GLU A 40 -19.22 -9.10 -26.29
CA GLU A 40 -20.57 -9.13 -26.87
C GLU A 40 -21.46 -8.06 -26.22
N GLU A 41 -21.43 -7.94 -24.89
CA GLU A 41 -22.12 -6.85 -24.19
C GLU A 41 -21.57 -5.46 -24.60
N VAL A 42 -20.25 -5.32 -24.72
CA VAL A 42 -19.61 -4.07 -25.17
C VAL A 42 -19.94 -3.75 -26.63
N ASN A 43 -20.06 -4.75 -27.51
CA ASN A 43 -20.38 -4.55 -28.92
C ASN A 43 -21.87 -4.26 -29.16
N GLN A 44 -22.80 -4.88 -28.41
CA GLN A 44 -24.21 -4.48 -28.42
C GLN A 44 -24.37 -3.03 -27.97
N ASN A 45 -23.62 -2.60 -26.94
CA ASN A 45 -23.64 -1.21 -26.45
C ASN A 45 -22.96 -0.19 -27.38
N LYS A 46 -22.16 -0.62 -28.37
CA LYS A 46 -21.61 0.28 -29.40
C LYS A 46 -22.68 0.76 -30.39
N GLU A 47 -23.72 -0.03 -30.63
CA GLU A 47 -24.83 0.34 -31.53
C GLU A 47 -25.81 1.34 -30.88
N ASP A 48 -25.84 1.41 -29.54
CA ASP A 48 -26.65 2.34 -28.73
C ASP A 48 -25.81 3.50 -28.14
N SER A 49 -24.86 4.07 -28.89
CA SER A 49 -24.02 5.16 -28.39
C SER A 49 -24.81 6.49 -28.31
N PHE A 50 -25.34 6.81 -27.14
CA PHE A 50 -25.90 8.14 -26.83
C PHE A 50 -25.11 8.82 -25.70
N ILE A 51 -25.19 10.16 -25.66
CA ILE A 51 -24.62 10.98 -24.59
C ILE A 51 -25.52 10.84 -23.35
N TYR A 52 -25.00 10.24 -22.27
CA TYR A 52 -25.73 10.07 -21.02
C TYR A 52 -25.60 11.29 -20.12
N VAL A 53 -26.68 12.00 -19.84
CA VAL A 53 -26.67 13.09 -18.85
C VAL A 53 -27.10 12.53 -17.48
N PRO A 54 -26.20 12.44 -16.48
CA PRO A 54 -26.56 11.95 -15.16
C PRO A 54 -27.60 12.87 -14.50
N ARG A 55 -28.61 12.29 -13.82
CA ARG A 55 -29.56 13.09 -13.03
C ARG A 55 -28.87 13.64 -11.77
N LYS A 56 -28.95 14.96 -11.53
CA LYS A 56 -28.47 15.56 -10.28
C LYS A 56 -29.31 15.11 -9.09
N GLY A 57 -28.70 14.46 -8.08
CA GLY A 57 -29.34 14.04 -6.83
C GLY A 57 -28.92 12.64 -6.36
N LYS A 58 -29.34 12.23 -5.15
CA LYS A 58 -29.15 10.83 -4.71
C LYS A 58 -29.89 9.92 -5.68
N ALA A 59 -29.15 9.12 -6.45
CA ALA A 59 -29.73 8.06 -7.25
C ALA A 59 -30.55 7.15 -6.34
N ALA A 60 -31.79 6.84 -6.75
CA ALA A 60 -32.54 5.74 -6.15
C ALA A 60 -31.67 4.48 -6.26
N GLN A 61 -31.68 3.63 -5.23
CA GLN A 61 -30.96 2.37 -5.27
C GLN A 61 -31.57 1.51 -6.37
N THR A 62 -30.91 1.46 -7.53
CA THR A 62 -31.32 0.67 -8.69
C THR A 62 -30.58 -0.66 -8.66
N ASP A 63 -31.22 -1.71 -9.16
CA ASP A 63 -30.61 -3.05 -9.34
C ASP A 63 -29.49 -3.07 -10.40
N MET A 64 -29.12 -1.90 -10.92
CA MET A 64 -28.15 -1.70 -12.01
C MET A 64 -27.26 -0.50 -11.72
N VAL A 65 -25.98 -0.64 -12.01
CA VAL A 65 -24.95 0.41 -12.01
C VAL A 65 -24.70 0.82 -13.46
N ARG A 66 -25.10 2.03 -13.83
CA ARG A 66 -24.85 2.59 -15.17
C ARG A 66 -23.43 3.10 -15.27
N CYS A 67 -22.74 2.74 -16.34
CA CYS A 67 -21.36 3.14 -16.61
C CYS A 67 -21.33 4.11 -17.79
N TYR A 68 -20.47 5.13 -17.71
CA TYR A 68 -20.31 6.13 -18.75
C TYR A 68 -18.90 6.69 -18.72
N GLU A 69 -18.41 7.13 -19.88
CA GLU A 69 -17.10 7.76 -20.00
C GLU A 69 -17.13 9.16 -19.37
N PRO A 70 -16.30 9.48 -18.35
CA PRO A 70 -16.33 10.79 -17.72
C PRO A 70 -16.00 11.95 -18.69
N ALA A 71 -15.13 11.72 -19.67
CA ALA A 71 -14.71 12.78 -20.59
C ALA A 71 -15.77 13.16 -21.65
N THR A 72 -16.63 12.21 -22.04
CA THR A 72 -17.54 12.34 -23.20
C THR A 72 -19.01 12.05 -22.85
N MET A 73 -19.29 11.62 -21.61
CA MET A 73 -20.57 11.04 -21.17
C MET A 73 -21.05 9.88 -22.07
N LYS A 74 -20.18 9.29 -22.89
CA LYS A 74 -20.58 8.17 -23.73
C LYS A 74 -21.01 7.02 -22.86
N TYR A 75 -22.21 6.50 -23.10
CA TYR A 75 -22.72 5.34 -22.36
C TYR A 75 -21.84 4.12 -22.61
N LEU A 76 -21.43 3.44 -21.53
CA LEU A 76 -20.58 2.24 -21.55
C LEU A 76 -21.37 0.96 -21.27
N GLY A 77 -22.67 1.06 -20.99
CA GLY A 77 -23.50 -0.06 -20.56
C GLY A 77 -23.89 0.01 -19.09
N TYR A 78 -24.33 -1.11 -18.55
CA TYR A 78 -24.66 -1.24 -17.14
C TYR A 78 -24.16 -2.58 -16.58
N PHE A 79 -23.90 -2.61 -15.29
CA PHE A 79 -23.62 -3.83 -14.55
C PHE A 79 -24.72 -4.09 -13.52
N PRO A 80 -25.19 -5.34 -13.35
CA PRO A 80 -26.14 -5.66 -12.29
C PRO A 80 -25.50 -5.42 -10.91
N ALA A 81 -26.24 -4.78 -10.03
CA ALA A 81 -25.82 -4.61 -8.64
C ALA A 81 -26.13 -5.91 -7.87
N LEU A 82 -25.08 -6.66 -7.50
CA LEU A 82 -25.25 -7.89 -6.75
C LEU A 82 -25.99 -7.66 -5.42
N THR A 83 -26.97 -8.50 -5.16
CA THR A 83 -27.71 -8.57 -3.89
C THR A 83 -26.81 -9.14 -2.77
N PRO A 84 -27.15 -8.90 -1.48
CA PRO A 84 -26.42 -9.49 -0.37
C PRO A 84 -26.33 -11.03 -0.43
N ASP A 85 -27.36 -11.70 -0.94
CA ASP A 85 -27.40 -13.17 -1.03
C ASP A 85 -26.46 -13.69 -2.12
N GLU A 86 -26.41 -13.02 -3.28
CA GLU A 86 -25.45 -13.34 -4.34
C GLU A 86 -24.00 -13.12 -3.87
N VAL A 87 -23.75 -12.05 -3.10
CA VAL A 87 -22.43 -11.83 -2.48
C VAL A 87 -22.07 -12.98 -1.53
N GLN A 88 -23.02 -13.45 -0.72
CA GLN A 88 -22.79 -14.61 0.16
C GLN A 88 -22.49 -15.88 -0.64
N GLU A 89 -23.17 -16.09 -1.77
CA GLU A 89 -22.89 -17.22 -2.66
C GLU A 89 -21.48 -17.15 -3.24
N HIS A 90 -21.06 -16.00 -3.75
CA HIS A 90 -19.68 -15.80 -4.24
C HIS A 90 -18.64 -16.04 -3.14
N VAL A 91 -18.90 -15.59 -1.91
CA VAL A 91 -18.02 -15.87 -0.76
C VAL A 91 -17.97 -17.37 -0.45
N ALA A 92 -19.10 -18.09 -0.55
CA ALA A 92 -19.15 -19.53 -0.32
C ALA A 92 -18.37 -20.29 -1.41
N GLN A 93 -18.47 -19.88 -2.68
CA GLN A 93 -17.69 -20.43 -3.78
C GLN A 93 -16.19 -20.17 -3.59
N ALA A 94 -15.81 -18.93 -3.24
CA ALA A 94 -14.44 -18.55 -2.93
C ALA A 94 -13.86 -19.39 -1.77
N ARG A 95 -14.66 -19.69 -0.75
CA ARG A 95 -14.24 -20.53 0.38
C ARG A 95 -13.92 -21.96 -0.06
N LYS A 96 -14.75 -22.57 -0.90
CA LYS A 96 -14.47 -23.90 -1.48
C LYS A 96 -13.19 -23.90 -2.31
N ALA A 97 -13.00 -22.90 -3.16
CA ALA A 97 -11.78 -22.76 -3.96
C ALA A 97 -10.55 -22.55 -3.08
N GLN A 98 -10.69 -21.80 -1.99
CA GLN A 98 -9.60 -21.50 -1.06
C GLN A 98 -9.06 -22.74 -0.36
N GLU A 99 -9.91 -23.69 0.04
CA GLU A 99 -9.46 -24.93 0.68
C GLU A 99 -8.52 -25.76 -0.22
N ILE A 100 -8.73 -25.67 -1.54
CA ILE A 100 -7.88 -26.28 -2.55
C ILE A 100 -6.62 -25.42 -2.73
N TRP A 101 -6.78 -24.11 -2.93
CA TRP A 101 -5.69 -23.19 -3.21
C TRP A 101 -4.68 -23.05 -2.06
N ALA A 102 -5.13 -23.15 -0.81
CA ALA A 102 -4.27 -23.12 0.38
C ALA A 102 -3.18 -24.20 0.36
N LYS A 103 -3.45 -25.34 -0.30
CA LYS A 103 -2.53 -26.48 -0.42
C LYS A 103 -1.53 -26.31 -1.57
N SER A 104 -1.67 -25.26 -2.39
CA SER A 104 -0.74 -24.98 -3.49
C SER A 104 0.65 -24.64 -2.95
N SER A 105 1.67 -25.08 -3.69
CA SER A 105 3.08 -24.74 -3.43
C SER A 105 3.42 -23.33 -3.92
N PHE A 106 4.46 -22.71 -3.36
CA PHE A 106 4.98 -21.44 -3.87
C PHE A 106 5.38 -21.49 -5.35
N LYS A 107 5.78 -22.66 -5.86
CA LYS A 107 6.04 -22.86 -7.29
C LYS A 107 4.77 -22.63 -8.13
N GLN A 108 3.64 -23.20 -7.72
CA GLN A 108 2.36 -23.01 -8.40
C GLN A 108 1.88 -21.55 -8.30
N ARG A 109 1.99 -20.93 -7.11
CA ARG A 109 1.60 -19.53 -6.90
C ARG A 109 2.43 -18.56 -7.73
N ARG A 110 3.75 -18.76 -7.82
CA ARG A 110 4.63 -18.01 -8.72
C ARG A 110 4.29 -18.24 -10.18
N GLN A 111 3.94 -19.46 -10.57
CA GLN A 111 3.53 -19.74 -11.94
C GLN A 111 2.27 -18.96 -12.32
N PHE A 112 1.27 -18.93 -11.45
CA PHE A 112 0.06 -18.12 -11.63
C PHE A 112 0.39 -16.63 -11.83
N LEU A 113 1.22 -16.05 -10.95
CA LEU A 113 1.66 -14.65 -11.07
C LEU A 113 2.42 -14.37 -12.38
N ARG A 114 3.26 -15.30 -12.85
CA ARG A 114 3.97 -15.14 -14.13
C ARG A 114 3.03 -15.15 -15.32
N ILE A 115 2.02 -16.01 -15.31
CA ILE A 115 1.01 -16.06 -16.37
C ILE A 115 0.23 -14.75 -16.40
N LEU A 116 -0.18 -14.26 -15.23
CA LEU A 116 -0.87 -12.97 -15.11
C LEU A 116 0.01 -11.80 -15.57
N LEU A 117 1.30 -11.77 -15.18
CA LEU A 117 2.24 -10.75 -15.64
C LEU A 117 2.36 -10.75 -17.16
N LYS A 118 2.51 -11.93 -17.76
CA LYS A 118 2.59 -12.07 -19.23
C LYS A 118 1.33 -11.49 -19.89
N TYR A 119 0.15 -11.86 -19.41
CA TYR A 119 -1.12 -11.34 -19.93
C TYR A 119 -1.21 -9.82 -19.80
N ILE A 120 -0.84 -9.25 -18.65
CA ILE A 120 -0.85 -7.79 -18.44
C ILE A 120 0.06 -7.09 -19.44
N LEU A 121 1.26 -7.61 -19.69
CA LEU A 121 2.20 -7.01 -20.64
C LEU A 121 1.73 -7.13 -22.10
N GLU A 122 1.13 -8.26 -22.47
CA GLU A 122 0.57 -8.51 -23.81
C GLU A 122 -0.67 -7.65 -24.10
N HIS A 123 -1.43 -7.28 -23.07
CA HIS A 123 -2.70 -6.54 -23.19
C HIS A 123 -2.67 -5.14 -22.54
N GLN A 124 -1.49 -4.59 -22.25
CA GLN A 124 -1.38 -3.31 -21.53
C GLN A 124 -2.10 -2.15 -22.23
N ASP A 125 -2.06 -2.11 -23.57
CA ASP A 125 -2.72 -1.07 -24.36
C ASP A 125 -4.24 -1.08 -24.13
N LEU A 126 -4.85 -2.27 -24.17
CA LEU A 126 -6.28 -2.46 -23.91
C LEU A 126 -6.65 -2.11 -22.46
N ILE A 127 -5.84 -2.54 -21.50
CA ILE A 127 -6.07 -2.24 -20.08
C ILE A 127 -6.01 -0.72 -19.84
N CYS A 128 -5.01 -0.05 -20.42
CA CYS A 128 -4.89 1.41 -20.35
C CYS A 128 -6.07 2.10 -21.03
N GLU A 129 -6.49 1.64 -22.21
CA GLU A 129 -7.64 2.21 -22.93
C GLU A 129 -8.91 2.12 -22.08
N ILE A 130 -9.22 0.93 -21.53
CA ILE A 130 -10.40 0.73 -20.69
C ILE A 130 -10.34 1.62 -19.44
N SER A 131 -9.20 1.65 -18.75
CA SER A 131 -9.04 2.50 -17.56
C SER A 131 -9.18 4.00 -17.88
N SER A 132 -8.63 4.44 -19.01
CA SER A 132 -8.79 5.81 -19.50
C SER A 132 -10.24 6.16 -19.83
N ARG A 133 -10.99 5.24 -20.43
CA ARG A 133 -12.42 5.43 -20.73
C ARG A 133 -13.25 5.51 -19.46
N ASP A 134 -13.00 4.61 -18.52
CA ASP A 134 -13.81 4.47 -17.30
C ASP A 134 -13.55 5.62 -16.30
N THR A 135 -12.31 6.12 -16.21
CA THR A 135 -11.96 7.12 -15.19
C THR A 135 -11.59 8.50 -15.73
N GLY A 136 -11.52 8.66 -17.06
CA GLY A 136 -11.14 9.90 -17.72
C GLY A 136 -9.65 10.24 -17.69
N LYS A 137 -8.78 9.36 -17.16
CA LYS A 137 -7.32 9.60 -17.08
C LYS A 137 -6.63 9.44 -18.44
N THR A 138 -5.48 10.08 -18.63
CA THR A 138 -4.69 9.91 -19.88
C THR A 138 -4.10 8.49 -19.98
N MET A 139 -3.80 8.04 -21.20
CA MET A 139 -3.13 6.74 -21.42
C MET A 139 -1.79 6.63 -20.69
N VAL A 140 -1.06 7.75 -20.59
CA VAL A 140 0.22 7.83 -19.87
C VAL A 140 0.00 7.62 -18.37
N ASP A 141 -1.00 8.30 -17.79
CA ASP A 141 -1.34 8.14 -16.37
C ASP A 141 -1.86 6.72 -16.08
N ALA A 142 -2.62 6.13 -17.00
CA ALA A 142 -3.06 4.74 -16.90
C ALA A 142 -1.87 3.77 -16.92
N SER A 143 -0.92 3.95 -17.84
CA SER A 143 0.28 3.11 -17.90
C SER A 143 1.11 3.20 -16.61
N LEU A 144 1.34 4.42 -16.12
CA LEU A 144 2.12 4.66 -14.90
C LEU A 144 1.43 4.12 -13.65
N GLY A 145 0.11 4.33 -13.50
CA GLY A 145 -0.62 4.02 -12.28
C GLY A 145 -1.28 2.66 -12.24
N GLU A 146 -1.66 2.08 -13.39
CA GLU A 146 -2.33 0.78 -13.49
C GLU A 146 -1.34 -0.34 -13.78
N ILE A 147 -0.51 -0.16 -14.81
CA ILE A 147 0.34 -1.23 -15.35
C ILE A 147 1.64 -1.32 -14.57
N MET A 148 2.39 -0.22 -14.48
CA MET A 148 3.73 -0.22 -13.89
C MET A 148 3.70 -0.64 -12.41
N THR A 149 2.80 -0.05 -11.61
CA THR A 149 2.61 -0.38 -10.19
C THR A 149 2.22 -1.85 -9.97
N THR A 150 1.33 -2.40 -10.81
CA THR A 150 0.89 -3.80 -10.72
C THR A 150 2.00 -4.76 -11.13
N CYS A 151 2.76 -4.42 -12.18
CA CYS A 151 3.93 -5.20 -12.59
C CYS A 151 4.98 -5.25 -11.48
N GLU A 152 5.32 -4.11 -10.87
CA GLU A 152 6.25 -4.06 -9.74
C GLU A 152 5.77 -4.90 -8.55
N LYS A 153 4.46 -4.89 -8.25
CA LYS A 153 3.88 -5.74 -7.20
C LYS A 153 4.12 -7.22 -7.50
N ILE A 154 3.87 -7.64 -8.74
CA ILE A 154 4.07 -9.02 -9.16
C ILE A 154 5.55 -9.40 -9.06
N HIS A 155 6.45 -8.55 -9.57
CA HIS A 155 7.90 -8.78 -9.51
C HIS A 155 8.38 -8.97 -8.07
N TRP A 156 7.99 -8.06 -7.16
CA TRP A 156 8.35 -8.18 -5.75
C TRP A 156 7.84 -9.49 -5.11
N LEU A 157 6.60 -9.90 -5.39
CA LEU A 157 6.06 -11.17 -4.89
C LEU A 157 6.79 -12.38 -5.45
N LEU A 158 7.15 -12.36 -6.74
CA LEU A 158 7.93 -13.42 -7.37
C LEU A 158 9.30 -13.57 -6.72
N ASP A 159 9.98 -12.47 -6.46
CA ASP A 159 11.36 -12.45 -5.95
C ASP A 159 11.42 -12.72 -4.45
N GLU A 160 10.60 -12.01 -3.66
CA GLU A 160 10.70 -12.00 -2.20
C GLU A 160 9.53 -12.64 -1.46
N GLY A 161 8.36 -12.79 -2.08
CA GLY A 161 7.14 -13.16 -1.36
C GLY A 161 7.27 -14.47 -0.56
N GLU A 162 7.90 -15.50 -1.14
CA GLU A 162 8.09 -16.79 -0.44
C GLU A 162 9.00 -16.63 0.79
N LYS A 163 10.05 -15.80 0.71
CA LYS A 163 10.98 -15.57 1.82
C LYS A 163 10.23 -15.03 3.04
N TRP A 164 9.29 -14.12 2.81
CA TRP A 164 8.55 -13.44 3.87
C TRP A 164 7.37 -14.23 4.44
N LEU A 165 6.99 -15.34 3.79
CA LEU A 165 5.97 -16.27 4.27
C LEU A 165 6.53 -17.56 4.88
N LYS A 166 7.87 -17.74 4.85
CA LYS A 166 8.53 -18.84 5.57
C LYS A 166 8.54 -18.60 7.08
N PRO A 167 8.58 -19.67 7.91
CA PRO A 167 8.70 -19.53 9.34
C PRO A 167 9.93 -18.72 9.76
N GLU A 168 9.74 -17.76 10.65
CA GLU A 168 10.81 -16.93 11.19
C GLU A 168 11.23 -17.42 12.57
N TYR A 169 12.47 -17.87 12.71
CA TYR A 169 13.00 -18.29 14.00
C TYR A 169 13.38 -17.10 14.87
N ARG A 170 13.01 -17.16 16.15
CA ARG A 170 13.25 -16.13 17.16
C ARG A 170 14.02 -16.72 18.33
N SER A 171 14.74 -15.86 19.05
CA SER A 171 15.44 -16.27 20.28
C SER A 171 14.43 -16.64 21.37
N CYS A 172 14.64 -17.77 22.05
CA CYS A 172 13.88 -18.16 23.23
C CYS A 172 14.42 -17.55 24.54
N GLY A 173 15.55 -16.82 24.46
CA GLY A 173 16.30 -16.39 25.64
C GLY A 173 17.08 -17.52 26.33
N ARG A 174 17.88 -17.15 27.32
CA ARG A 174 18.82 -18.07 28.00
C ARG A 174 18.11 -19.11 28.88
N SER A 175 16.96 -18.77 29.44
CA SER A 175 16.17 -19.67 30.30
C SER A 175 15.47 -20.79 29.53
N MET A 176 15.38 -20.67 28.21
CA MET A 176 14.66 -21.61 27.34
C MET A 176 15.56 -22.09 26.19
N LEU A 177 16.86 -22.31 26.43
CA LEU A 177 17.80 -22.82 25.40
C LEU A 177 17.40 -24.18 24.81
N HIS A 178 16.66 -24.98 25.58
CA HIS A 178 16.08 -26.25 25.14
C HIS A 178 14.84 -26.09 24.25
N LYS A 179 14.39 -24.87 24.01
CA LYS A 179 13.30 -24.56 23.10
C LYS A 179 13.81 -24.03 21.76
N THR A 180 12.96 -24.16 20.76
CA THR A 180 13.03 -23.37 19.53
C THR A 180 11.70 -22.63 19.39
N ALA A 181 11.77 -21.36 19.02
CA ALA A 181 10.62 -20.50 18.82
C ALA A 181 10.62 -20.04 17.37
N LYS A 182 9.46 -20.15 16.72
CA LYS A 182 9.24 -19.68 15.36
C LYS A 182 7.89 -18.98 15.24
N VAL A 183 7.82 -18.05 14.31
CA VAL A 183 6.58 -17.40 13.88
C VAL A 183 6.21 -17.99 12.52
N GLU A 184 5.02 -18.54 12.42
CA GLU A 184 4.49 -19.15 11.20
C GLU A 184 3.34 -18.32 10.63
N PHE A 185 3.19 -18.36 9.31
CA PHE A 185 2.20 -17.57 8.57
C PHE A 185 1.27 -18.51 7.80
N TYR A 186 -0.02 -18.45 8.11
CA TYR A 186 -1.06 -19.28 7.49
C TYR A 186 -2.07 -18.39 6.77
N PRO A 187 -2.62 -18.77 5.62
CA PRO A 187 -3.68 -18.00 4.97
C PRO A 187 -4.88 -17.83 5.91
N LEU A 188 -5.51 -16.65 5.87
CA LEU A 188 -6.72 -16.33 6.64
C LEU A 188 -7.97 -17.06 6.13
N GLY A 189 -8.02 -17.40 4.84
CA GLY A 189 -9.20 -17.95 4.19
C GLY A 189 -9.63 -17.07 3.02
N VAL A 190 -10.84 -16.56 3.07
CA VAL A 190 -11.37 -15.63 2.05
C VAL A 190 -11.13 -14.19 2.51
N ILE A 191 -10.46 -13.39 1.69
CA ILE A 191 -10.22 -11.96 1.92
C ILE A 191 -11.23 -11.15 1.10
N GLY A 192 -11.99 -10.28 1.76
CA GLY A 192 -12.80 -9.26 1.11
C GLY A 192 -11.96 -8.02 0.84
N ALA A 193 -11.90 -7.53 -0.40
CA ALA A 193 -11.23 -6.28 -0.75
C ALA A 193 -12.27 -5.28 -1.29
N ILE A 194 -12.36 -4.12 -0.63
CA ILE A 194 -13.21 -3.02 -1.09
C ILE A 194 -12.31 -1.90 -1.61
N VAL A 195 -12.40 -1.61 -2.91
CA VAL A 195 -11.38 -0.82 -3.61
C VAL A 195 -11.99 0.42 -4.28
N SER A 196 -11.17 1.44 -4.56
CA SER A 196 -11.61 2.72 -5.14
C SER A 196 -11.48 2.78 -6.67
N TRP A 197 -12.18 3.73 -7.27
CA TRP A 197 -12.33 3.93 -8.72
C TRP A 197 -11.17 4.67 -9.40
N ASN A 198 -10.22 5.25 -8.66
CA ASN A 198 -9.22 6.14 -9.24
C ASN A 198 -8.12 5.40 -10.04
N TYR A 199 -7.73 4.21 -9.59
CA TYR A 199 -6.86 3.28 -10.34
C TYR A 199 -7.48 1.88 -10.31
N PRO A 200 -8.61 1.63 -11.01
CA PRO A 200 -9.46 0.48 -10.75
C PRO A 200 -8.75 -0.85 -11.01
N PHE A 201 -7.91 -0.91 -12.05
CA PHE A 201 -7.16 -2.13 -12.35
C PHE A 201 -6.15 -2.42 -11.25
N HIS A 202 -5.28 -1.47 -10.92
CA HIS A 202 -4.29 -1.65 -9.86
C HIS A 202 -4.94 -1.92 -8.49
N ASN A 203 -5.97 -1.15 -8.13
CA ASN A 203 -6.61 -1.25 -6.84
C ASN A 203 -7.32 -2.60 -6.65
N VAL A 204 -7.80 -3.24 -7.71
CA VAL A 204 -8.32 -4.62 -7.69
C VAL A 204 -7.17 -5.62 -7.56
N PHE A 205 -6.16 -5.52 -8.43
CA PHE A 205 -5.12 -6.53 -8.52
C PHE A 205 -4.15 -6.52 -7.34
N ASN A 206 -3.82 -5.36 -6.79
CA ASN A 206 -2.85 -5.24 -5.70
C ASN A 206 -3.21 -6.07 -4.43
N PRO A 207 -4.41 -5.93 -3.82
CA PRO A 207 -4.80 -6.78 -2.70
C PRO A 207 -5.01 -8.24 -3.12
N MET A 208 -5.54 -8.48 -4.33
CA MET A 208 -5.74 -9.83 -4.86
C MET A 208 -4.43 -10.61 -4.98
N LEU A 209 -3.38 -9.98 -5.52
CA LEU A 209 -2.06 -10.57 -5.70
C LEU A 209 -1.47 -11.01 -4.37
N ALA A 210 -1.55 -10.17 -3.33
CA ALA A 210 -1.09 -10.52 -1.99
C ALA A 210 -1.91 -11.66 -1.37
N ALA A 211 -3.24 -11.62 -1.51
CA ALA A 211 -4.15 -12.64 -1.01
C ALA A 211 -3.88 -14.02 -1.66
N VAL A 212 -3.86 -14.08 -2.99
CA VAL A 212 -3.65 -15.32 -3.74
C VAL A 212 -2.25 -15.87 -3.51
N PHE A 213 -1.22 -15.00 -3.46
CA PHE A 213 0.16 -15.45 -3.19
C PHE A 213 0.32 -16.05 -1.79
N SER A 214 -0.38 -15.51 -0.78
CA SER A 214 -0.39 -16.06 0.58
C SER A 214 -1.26 -17.32 0.75
N GLY A 215 -2.07 -17.68 -0.26
CA GLY A 215 -2.89 -18.90 -0.27
C GLY A 215 -4.35 -18.66 0.15
N ASN A 216 -4.80 -17.41 0.09
CA ASN A 216 -6.19 -17.01 0.29
C ASN A 216 -6.96 -17.04 -1.04
N ALA A 217 -8.29 -17.05 -0.95
CA ALA A 217 -9.15 -16.58 -2.03
C ALA A 217 -9.52 -15.11 -1.79
N ALA A 218 -9.89 -14.38 -2.83
CA ALA A 218 -10.31 -12.99 -2.73
C ALA A 218 -11.72 -12.79 -3.31
N VAL A 219 -12.53 -11.99 -2.64
CA VAL A 219 -13.79 -11.44 -3.17
C VAL A 219 -13.62 -9.93 -3.19
N ILE A 220 -13.79 -9.32 -4.36
CA ILE A 220 -13.45 -7.92 -4.57
C ILE A 220 -14.71 -7.15 -4.93
N LYS A 221 -14.92 -6.01 -4.28
CA LYS A 221 -16.02 -5.09 -4.57
C LYS A 221 -15.45 -3.68 -4.71
N ILE A 222 -16.01 -2.90 -5.62
CA ILE A 222 -15.76 -1.47 -5.66
C ILE A 222 -16.79 -0.80 -4.73
N MET A 223 -16.33 -0.21 -3.62
CA MET A 223 -17.07 0.51 -2.54
C MET A 223 -18.38 -0.10 -1.94
N GLN A 224 -18.38 -0.43 -0.63
CA GLN A 224 -19.19 0.17 0.49
C GLN A 224 -19.16 -0.72 1.76
N LYS A 225 -18.94 -0.07 2.93
CA LYS A 225 -19.06 -0.45 4.36
C LYS A 225 -18.71 -1.90 4.79
N ALA A 226 -17.59 -2.02 5.51
CA ALA A 226 -17.13 -3.26 6.16
C ALA A 226 -17.24 -3.26 7.71
N SER A 227 -18.08 -2.42 8.33
CA SER A 227 -17.96 -2.15 9.79
C SER A 227 -18.78 -3.04 10.73
N GLU A 228 -19.48 -4.07 10.25
CA GLU A 228 -20.47 -4.81 11.07
C GLU A 228 -19.95 -6.09 11.74
N THR A 229 -18.69 -6.48 11.51
CA THR A 229 -18.13 -7.75 12.00
C THR A 229 -16.72 -7.58 12.57
N LEU A 230 -16.28 -8.50 13.45
CA LEU A 230 -14.92 -8.53 14.02
C LEU A 230 -13.84 -9.01 13.02
N ILE A 231 -14.06 -8.79 11.72
CA ILE A 231 -13.10 -9.15 10.67
C ILE A 231 -11.93 -8.15 10.73
N PRO A 232 -10.67 -8.61 10.72
CA PRO A 232 -9.52 -7.72 10.61
C PRO A 232 -9.61 -6.86 9.34
N VAL A 233 -9.49 -5.54 9.49
CA VAL A 233 -9.52 -4.59 8.37
C VAL A 233 -8.16 -3.90 8.23
N THR A 234 -7.72 -3.72 6.99
CA THR A 234 -6.67 -2.76 6.62
C THR A 234 -7.35 -1.65 5.87
N LEU A 235 -7.21 -0.41 6.37
CA LEU A 235 -7.90 0.75 5.81
C LEU A 235 -6.85 1.73 5.32
N GLU A 236 -6.85 1.95 4.01
CA GLU A 236 -6.20 3.08 3.36
C GLU A 236 -7.25 4.08 2.95
N LEU A 237 -7.13 5.28 3.51
CA LEU A 237 -8.04 6.38 3.24
C LEU A 237 -7.25 7.53 2.62
N GLY A 238 -7.98 8.58 2.26
CA GLY A 238 -7.42 9.78 1.66
C GLY A 238 -6.34 10.48 2.50
N GLY A 239 -5.67 11.42 1.86
CA GLY A 239 -4.56 12.17 2.40
C GLY A 239 -4.74 13.67 2.30
N LYS A 240 -3.85 14.39 2.96
CA LYS A 240 -3.61 15.81 2.70
C LYS A 240 -2.10 16.04 2.66
N ASP A 241 -1.45 15.25 1.82
CA ASP A 241 -0.01 15.06 1.83
C ASP A 241 0.72 16.38 1.56
N ALA A 242 1.74 16.61 2.38
CA ALA A 242 2.55 17.82 2.30
C ALA A 242 3.65 17.66 1.25
N PHE A 243 3.82 18.67 0.41
CA PHE A 243 4.90 18.79 -0.57
C PHE A 243 5.74 20.01 -0.20
N ILE A 244 6.91 19.76 0.40
CA ILE A 244 7.77 20.80 0.99
C ILE A 244 8.95 21.08 0.08
N VAL A 245 9.17 22.35 -0.27
CA VAL A 245 10.26 22.79 -1.15
C VAL A 245 11.13 23.81 -0.42
N CYS A 246 12.34 23.39 -0.02
CA CYS A 246 13.38 24.27 0.52
C CYS A 246 14.01 25.13 -0.59
N GLU A 247 14.71 26.18 -0.19
CA GLU A 247 15.31 27.19 -1.07
C GLU A 247 16.50 26.69 -1.90
N ASP A 248 17.16 25.62 -1.47
CA ASP A 248 18.41 25.11 -2.02
C ASP A 248 18.22 24.02 -3.09
N VAL A 249 17.00 23.86 -3.60
CA VAL A 249 16.64 22.81 -4.56
C VAL A 249 17.05 23.13 -6.01
N ASP A 250 17.14 22.09 -6.84
CA ASP A 250 17.06 22.23 -8.30
C ASP A 250 15.63 22.64 -8.70
N LEU A 251 15.39 23.96 -8.68
CA LEU A 251 14.07 24.55 -8.84
C LEU A 251 13.38 24.17 -10.15
N PRO A 252 14.03 24.21 -11.34
CA PRO A 252 13.42 23.75 -12.59
C PRO A 252 12.88 22.31 -12.53
N ASN A 253 13.64 21.38 -11.94
CA ASN A 253 13.21 20.00 -11.79
C ASN A 253 12.07 19.86 -10.79
N VAL A 254 12.21 20.45 -9.59
CA VAL A 254 11.18 20.33 -8.54
C VAL A 254 9.86 20.94 -8.94
N VAL A 255 9.85 22.01 -9.75
CA VAL A 255 8.62 22.57 -10.30
C VAL A 255 7.88 21.58 -11.21
N GLN A 256 8.58 20.81 -12.04
CA GLN A 256 7.95 19.76 -12.86
C GLN A 256 7.36 18.65 -12.00
N VAL A 257 8.09 18.24 -10.96
CA VAL A 257 7.61 17.24 -9.99
C VAL A 257 6.36 17.75 -9.26
N ALA A 258 6.33 19.01 -8.83
CA ALA A 258 5.18 19.61 -8.15
C ALA A 258 3.93 19.66 -9.05
N VAL A 259 4.09 20.04 -10.32
CA VAL A 259 2.98 20.04 -11.28
C VAL A 259 2.45 18.62 -11.51
N ARG A 260 3.34 17.65 -11.72
CA ARG A 260 2.95 16.24 -11.85
C ARG A 260 2.23 15.75 -10.59
N ALA A 261 2.74 16.08 -9.41
CA ALA A 261 2.19 15.64 -8.13
C ALA A 261 0.75 16.10 -7.89
N ALA A 262 0.35 17.21 -8.51
CA ALA A 262 -1.00 17.76 -8.42
C ALA A 262 -1.92 17.37 -9.57
N LEU A 263 -1.38 17.08 -10.75
CA LEU A 263 -2.18 16.91 -11.98
C LEU A 263 -2.21 15.50 -12.54
N GLN A 264 -1.30 14.61 -12.12
CA GLN A 264 -1.33 13.20 -12.55
C GLN A 264 -2.71 12.60 -12.24
N SER A 265 -3.37 12.03 -13.24
CA SER A 265 -4.75 11.53 -13.14
C SER A 265 -5.75 12.60 -12.65
N SER A 266 -5.55 13.85 -13.08
CA SER A 266 -6.35 15.02 -12.67
C SER A 266 -6.36 15.26 -11.15
N GLY A 267 -5.27 14.90 -10.46
CA GLY A 267 -5.13 15.04 -9.01
C GLY A 267 -5.88 13.99 -8.18
N GLN A 268 -6.47 12.98 -8.82
CA GLN A 268 -7.26 11.92 -8.17
C GLN A 268 -6.35 10.78 -7.68
N ASN A 269 -5.36 11.10 -6.83
CA ASN A 269 -4.37 10.17 -6.33
C ASN A 269 -4.25 10.26 -4.80
N CYS A 270 -4.36 9.12 -4.09
CA CYS A 270 -4.22 9.09 -2.64
C CYS A 270 -2.80 9.49 -2.19
N ALA A 271 -1.77 9.12 -2.97
CA ALA A 271 -0.39 9.57 -2.75
C ALA A 271 -0.08 10.93 -3.42
N GLY A 272 -1.13 11.65 -3.86
CA GLY A 272 -1.04 12.95 -4.51
C GLY A 272 -0.64 14.06 -3.56
N ALA A 273 0.07 15.08 -4.06
CA ALA A 273 0.39 16.24 -3.24
C ALA A 273 -0.81 17.18 -3.13
N GLU A 274 -1.19 17.53 -1.90
CA GLU A 274 -2.42 18.26 -1.60
C GLU A 274 -2.18 19.61 -0.92
N ARG A 275 -0.98 19.82 -0.33
CA ARG A 275 -0.53 21.08 0.27
C ARG A 275 0.91 21.37 -0.12
N PHE A 276 1.14 22.46 -0.84
CA PHE A 276 2.47 22.84 -1.30
C PHE A 276 3.05 23.91 -0.37
N TYR A 277 4.13 23.60 0.33
CA TYR A 277 4.86 24.54 1.17
C TYR A 277 6.17 24.90 0.49
N VAL A 278 6.37 26.18 0.20
CA VAL A 278 7.55 26.65 -0.55
C VAL A 278 8.27 27.71 0.27
N HIS A 279 9.59 27.56 0.39
CA HIS A 279 10.40 28.50 1.16
C HIS A 279 10.30 29.91 0.58
N LYS A 280 10.16 30.91 1.45
CA LYS A 280 9.90 32.31 1.09
C LYS A 280 10.86 32.88 0.04
N ASP A 281 12.13 32.48 0.05
CA ASP A 281 13.18 33.03 -0.79
C ASP A 281 13.05 32.61 -2.26
N ILE A 282 12.45 31.45 -2.53
CA ILE A 282 12.21 30.93 -3.89
C ILE A 282 10.75 31.03 -4.32
N TYR A 283 9.84 31.38 -3.40
CA TYR A 283 8.40 31.38 -3.64
C TYR A 283 7.97 32.15 -4.90
N PRO A 284 8.40 33.41 -5.14
CA PRO A 284 7.94 34.16 -6.32
C PRO A 284 8.35 33.46 -7.63
N THR A 285 9.58 32.95 -7.69
CA THR A 285 10.12 32.24 -8.86
C THR A 285 9.45 30.89 -9.06
N PHE A 286 9.18 30.15 -7.97
CA PHE A 286 8.45 28.88 -8.01
C PHE A 286 7.05 29.07 -8.58
N VAL A 287 6.26 30.01 -8.01
CA VAL A 287 4.90 30.30 -8.46
C VAL A 287 4.89 30.73 -9.93
N SER A 288 5.79 31.63 -10.34
CA SER A 288 5.88 32.08 -11.73
C SER A 288 6.12 30.93 -12.72
N ARG A 289 7.00 29.98 -12.37
CA ARG A 289 7.29 28.81 -13.20
C ARG A 289 6.12 27.83 -13.24
N VAL A 290 5.48 27.55 -12.10
CA VAL A 290 4.26 26.73 -12.06
C VAL A 290 3.18 27.36 -12.93
N VAL A 291 2.91 28.66 -12.78
CA VAL A 291 1.94 29.39 -13.60
C VAL A 291 2.22 29.24 -15.10
N LYS A 292 3.49 29.36 -15.50
CA LYS A 292 3.88 29.18 -16.91
C LYS A 292 3.56 27.78 -17.42
N ILE A 293 3.83 26.74 -16.64
CA ILE A 293 3.54 25.35 -17.04
C ILE A 293 2.03 25.14 -17.11
N ILE A 294 1.27 25.54 -16.08
CA ILE A 294 -0.19 25.38 -16.05
C ILE A 294 -0.88 26.03 -17.26
N LYS A 295 -0.40 27.19 -17.72
CA LYS A 295 -0.93 27.85 -18.93
C LYS A 295 -0.68 27.05 -20.22
N SER A 296 0.33 26.18 -20.24
CA SER A 296 0.69 25.37 -21.41
C SER A 296 0.05 23.98 -21.42
N ILE A 297 -0.60 23.57 -20.33
CA ILE A 297 -1.21 22.25 -20.20
C ILE A 297 -2.45 22.15 -21.08
N SER A 298 -2.47 21.11 -21.90
CA SER A 298 -3.64 20.71 -22.69
C SER A 298 -4.53 19.77 -21.88
N VAL A 299 -5.83 20.04 -21.87
CA VAL A 299 -6.83 19.25 -21.16
C VAL A 299 -7.87 18.78 -22.15
N GLY A 300 -8.24 17.50 -22.11
CA GLY A 300 -9.27 16.97 -23.01
C GLY A 300 -9.49 15.46 -22.90
N PRO A 301 -10.34 14.89 -23.76
CA PRO A 301 -10.70 13.48 -23.71
C PRO A 301 -9.50 12.58 -24.03
N PRO A 302 -9.19 11.57 -23.19
CA PRO A 302 -7.93 10.84 -23.26
C PRO A 302 -7.73 10.01 -24.54
N LEU A 303 -8.81 9.66 -25.25
CA LEU A 303 -8.76 8.88 -26.49
C LEU A 303 -8.95 9.71 -27.77
N SER A 304 -9.30 10.99 -27.64
CA SER A 304 -9.56 11.86 -28.80
C SER A 304 -8.31 12.59 -29.30
N GLY A 305 -7.19 12.47 -28.60
CA GLY A 305 -5.95 13.14 -28.95
C GLY A 305 -4.89 13.05 -27.87
N ARG A 306 -3.76 13.74 -28.09
CA ARG A 306 -2.72 13.89 -27.08
C ARG A 306 -3.07 15.05 -26.16
N TYR A 307 -3.43 14.74 -24.92
CA TYR A 307 -3.67 15.71 -23.85
C TYR A 307 -2.76 15.42 -22.66
N ASP A 308 -2.41 16.47 -21.92
CA ASP A 308 -1.56 16.36 -20.73
C ASP A 308 -2.38 16.01 -19.48
N MET A 309 -3.68 16.32 -19.46
CA MET A 309 -4.60 16.01 -18.37
C MET A 309 -5.99 15.64 -18.91
N GLY A 310 -6.65 14.70 -18.21
CA GLY A 310 -7.98 14.22 -18.56
C GLY A 310 -9.13 14.84 -17.77
N ALA A 311 -10.26 14.16 -17.73
CA ALA A 311 -11.44 14.56 -16.95
C ALA A 311 -11.29 14.16 -15.47
N ILE A 312 -12.14 14.71 -14.60
CA ILE A 312 -12.40 14.09 -13.30
C ILE A 312 -13.45 12.99 -13.47
N CYS A 313 -13.42 11.95 -12.64
CA CYS A 313 -14.23 10.75 -12.85
C CYS A 313 -15.70 10.92 -12.43
N MET A 314 -15.95 11.69 -11.37
CA MET A 314 -17.27 11.80 -10.74
C MET A 314 -17.82 13.22 -10.89
N ILE A 315 -19.05 13.35 -11.38
CA ILE A 315 -19.65 14.66 -11.70
C ILE A 315 -19.85 15.53 -10.46
N GLU A 316 -20.32 14.95 -9.35
CA GLU A 316 -20.59 15.66 -8.10
C GLU A 316 -19.30 16.19 -7.45
N HIS A 317 -18.15 15.66 -7.86
CA HIS A 317 -16.86 16.08 -7.32
C HIS A 317 -16.46 17.47 -7.83
N SER A 318 -16.86 17.86 -9.04
CA SER A 318 -16.58 19.21 -9.59
C SER A 318 -17.15 20.33 -8.71
N GLU A 319 -18.40 20.17 -8.27
CA GLU A 319 -19.08 21.15 -7.39
C GLU A 319 -18.37 21.23 -6.03
N ARG A 320 -17.90 20.09 -5.49
CA ARG A 320 -17.11 20.06 -4.25
C ARG A 320 -15.79 20.81 -4.40
N LEU A 321 -15.06 20.56 -5.48
CA LEU A 321 -13.80 21.26 -5.78
C LEU A 321 -14.01 22.77 -5.91
N GLN A 322 -15.06 23.19 -6.63
CA GLN A 322 -15.35 24.61 -6.79
C GLN A 322 -15.73 25.27 -5.45
N ASN A 323 -16.45 24.56 -4.56
CA ASN A 323 -16.74 25.05 -3.21
C ASN A 323 -15.49 25.23 -2.35
N LEU A 324 -14.48 24.34 -2.48
CA LEU A 324 -13.20 24.51 -1.80
C LEU A 324 -12.43 25.74 -2.31
N VAL A 325 -12.48 26.00 -3.63
CA VAL A 325 -11.88 27.20 -4.23
C VAL A 325 -12.58 28.46 -3.73
N ASN A 326 -13.92 28.47 -3.73
CA ASN A 326 -14.71 29.62 -3.25
C ASN A 326 -14.42 29.93 -1.78
N ASP A 327 -14.40 28.92 -0.89
CA ASP A 327 -14.05 29.10 0.53
C ASP A 327 -12.65 29.72 0.70
N ALA A 328 -11.69 29.32 -0.13
CA ALA A 328 -10.34 29.89 -0.09
C ALA A 328 -10.33 31.37 -0.53
N LEU A 329 -11.03 31.69 -1.63
CA LEU A 329 -11.14 33.08 -2.13
C LEU A 329 -11.83 34.00 -1.11
N ASP A 330 -12.93 33.54 -0.51
CA ASP A 330 -13.68 34.29 0.51
C ASP A 330 -12.81 34.61 1.75
N LYS A 331 -11.78 33.79 2.00
CA LYS A 331 -10.82 33.94 3.10
C LYS A 331 -9.51 34.60 2.67
N GLY A 332 -9.44 35.17 1.47
CA GLY A 332 -8.31 35.98 0.99
C GLY A 332 -7.24 35.23 0.21
N ALA A 333 -7.50 34.00 -0.25
CA ALA A 333 -6.65 33.38 -1.27
C ALA A 333 -6.85 34.05 -2.63
N GLU A 334 -5.87 33.86 -3.53
CA GLU A 334 -5.94 34.37 -4.90
C GLU A 334 -5.69 33.25 -5.90
N ILE A 335 -6.39 33.29 -7.03
CA ILE A 335 -6.08 32.41 -8.18
C ILE A 335 -4.89 33.02 -8.93
N ALA A 336 -3.72 32.40 -8.81
CA ALA A 336 -2.53 32.80 -9.56
C ALA A 336 -2.64 32.42 -11.05
N VAL A 337 -3.28 31.28 -11.31
CA VAL A 337 -3.67 30.85 -12.66
C VAL A 337 -4.80 29.84 -12.58
N ARG A 338 -5.67 29.89 -13.58
CA ARG A 338 -6.64 28.85 -13.88
C ARG A 338 -6.43 28.44 -15.33
N GLY A 339 -6.19 27.15 -15.55
CA GLY A 339 -6.08 26.58 -16.88
C GLY A 339 -7.40 26.69 -17.65
N SER A 340 -7.36 26.33 -18.92
CA SER A 340 -8.53 26.24 -19.77
C SER A 340 -8.51 24.90 -20.49
N PHE A 341 -9.68 24.28 -20.65
CA PHE A 341 -9.86 23.12 -21.51
C PHE A 341 -10.33 23.53 -22.92
N GLY A 342 -10.42 24.85 -23.22
CA GLY A 342 -10.77 25.36 -24.53
C GLY A 342 -12.20 25.03 -24.96
N ASN A 343 -12.46 25.09 -26.27
CA ASN A 343 -13.69 24.58 -26.87
C ASN A 343 -13.43 23.11 -27.21
N LEU A 344 -13.77 22.21 -26.28
CA LEU A 344 -13.72 20.78 -26.54
C LEU A 344 -14.80 20.47 -27.61
N GLY A 345 -14.55 19.52 -28.52
CA GLY A 345 -15.46 19.22 -29.64
C GLY A 345 -16.89 18.87 -29.20
N GLU A 346 -17.84 18.80 -30.14
CA GLU A 346 -19.28 18.58 -29.83
C GLU A 346 -19.57 17.35 -28.94
N ASP A 347 -18.64 16.38 -28.88
CA ASP A 347 -18.75 15.14 -28.10
C ASP A 347 -18.20 15.23 -26.65
N ALA A 348 -17.65 16.38 -26.23
CA ALA A 348 -17.08 16.56 -24.89
C ALA A 348 -18.02 17.32 -23.95
N VAL A 349 -17.98 16.98 -22.66
CA VAL A 349 -19.00 17.37 -21.66
C VAL A 349 -18.36 17.83 -20.35
N ASP A 350 -19.15 18.51 -19.51
CA ASP A 350 -18.77 19.32 -18.34
C ASP A 350 -18.09 18.61 -17.14
N GLN A 351 -17.35 17.51 -17.34
CA GLN A 351 -16.58 16.84 -16.27
C GLN A 351 -15.07 17.17 -16.28
N PHE A 352 -14.69 18.29 -16.91
CA PHE A 352 -13.33 18.81 -16.81
C PHE A 352 -13.25 19.88 -15.72
N PHE A 353 -12.30 19.71 -14.79
CA PHE A 353 -11.96 20.75 -13.83
C PHE A 353 -10.66 21.43 -14.27
N PRO A 354 -10.64 22.76 -14.44
CA PRO A 354 -9.45 23.45 -14.93
C PRO A 354 -8.33 23.39 -13.87
N PRO A 355 -7.08 23.06 -14.25
CA PRO A 355 -5.94 23.11 -13.33
C PRO A 355 -5.86 24.47 -12.65
N THR A 356 -5.92 24.50 -11.32
CA THR A 356 -6.07 25.76 -10.58
C THR A 356 -4.94 25.92 -9.58
N VAL A 357 -4.22 27.04 -9.63
CA VAL A 357 -3.18 27.38 -8.65
C VAL A 357 -3.71 28.46 -7.73
N LEU A 358 -3.73 28.17 -6.44
CA LEU A 358 -4.10 29.11 -5.39
C LEU A 358 -2.86 29.56 -4.64
N VAL A 359 -2.75 30.87 -4.43
CA VAL A 359 -1.71 31.50 -3.61
C VAL A 359 -2.35 32.24 -2.45
N ASN A 360 -1.54 32.67 -1.47
CA ASN A 360 -2.00 33.29 -0.23
C ASN A 360 -2.95 32.39 0.58
N VAL A 361 -2.85 31.07 0.39
CA VAL A 361 -3.62 30.08 1.16
C VAL A 361 -3.05 29.92 2.56
N ASN A 362 -3.91 29.56 3.50
CA ASN A 362 -3.52 29.26 4.89
C ASN A 362 -4.44 28.22 5.53
N HIS A 363 -4.07 27.75 6.71
CA HIS A 363 -4.71 26.64 7.40
C HIS A 363 -6.14 26.91 7.90
N THR A 364 -6.66 28.14 7.80
CA THR A 364 -8.08 28.44 8.09
C THR A 364 -9.01 28.13 6.90
N MET A 365 -8.43 27.88 5.72
CA MET A 365 -9.16 27.58 4.49
C MET A 365 -9.38 26.08 4.33
N LYS A 366 -10.57 25.69 3.86
CA LYS A 366 -10.93 24.27 3.68
C LYS A 366 -10.00 23.58 2.70
N ILE A 367 -9.54 24.26 1.65
CA ILE A 367 -8.59 23.69 0.68
C ILE A 367 -7.26 23.24 1.32
N MET A 368 -6.90 23.76 2.50
CA MET A 368 -5.72 23.35 3.26
C MET A 368 -6.01 22.27 4.33
N GLN A 369 -7.27 21.94 4.59
CA GLN A 369 -7.69 21.03 5.67
C GLN A 369 -8.44 19.78 5.18
N GLU A 370 -9.16 19.92 4.07
CA GLU A 370 -9.93 18.86 3.44
C GLU A 370 -9.19 18.38 2.19
N GLU A 371 -9.10 17.06 2.01
CA GLU A 371 -8.60 16.46 0.77
C GLU A 371 -9.40 17.03 -0.41
N ALA A 372 -8.73 17.53 -1.44
CA ALA A 372 -9.37 18.02 -2.65
C ALA A 372 -9.63 16.85 -3.61
N PHE A 373 -8.62 16.01 -3.82
CA PHE A 373 -8.64 14.89 -4.76
C PHE A 373 -8.91 15.35 -6.19
N GLY A 374 -8.29 16.46 -6.59
CA GLY A 374 -8.54 17.15 -7.85
C GLY A 374 -7.38 18.07 -8.24
N PRO A 375 -7.41 18.68 -9.44
CA PRO A 375 -6.25 19.34 -10.02
C PRO A 375 -6.06 20.77 -9.48
N ILE A 376 -5.88 20.90 -8.16
CA ILE A 376 -5.70 22.16 -7.44
C ILE A 376 -4.34 22.17 -6.74
N LEU A 377 -3.54 23.21 -6.98
CA LEU A 377 -2.26 23.45 -6.30
C LEU A 377 -2.39 24.63 -5.33
N PRO A 378 -2.71 24.39 -4.05
CA PRO A 378 -2.64 25.43 -3.02
C PRO A 378 -1.19 25.60 -2.54
N ILE A 379 -0.60 26.78 -2.77
CA ILE A 379 0.80 27.08 -2.46
C ILE A 379 0.90 28.07 -1.29
N MET A 380 1.48 27.61 -0.19
CA MET A 380 1.73 28.37 1.04
C MET A 380 3.23 28.64 1.22
N LYS A 381 3.58 29.84 1.70
CA LYS A 381 4.96 30.21 2.07
C LYS A 381 5.32 29.64 3.43
N PHE A 382 6.60 29.33 3.63
CA PHE A 382 7.19 29.15 4.95
C PHE A 382 8.58 29.80 5.03
N SER A 383 9.09 30.01 6.25
CA SER A 383 10.32 30.73 6.54
C SER A 383 11.35 29.94 7.34
N SER A 384 10.96 28.86 8.02
CA SER A 384 11.90 27.96 8.72
C SER A 384 11.47 26.49 8.70
N ASP A 385 12.41 25.60 8.99
CA ASP A 385 12.16 24.15 9.07
C ASP A 385 11.14 23.82 10.18
N GLU A 386 11.23 24.50 11.32
CA GLU A 386 10.30 24.32 12.44
C GLU A 386 8.88 24.73 12.07
N GLU A 387 8.73 25.86 11.36
CA GLU A 387 7.43 26.33 10.88
C GLU A 387 6.80 25.33 9.91
N VAL A 388 7.55 24.85 8.92
CA VAL A 388 6.98 23.93 7.92
C VAL A 388 6.65 22.56 8.50
N ILE A 389 7.41 22.09 9.49
CA ILE A 389 7.09 20.86 10.23
C ILE A 389 5.77 21.03 10.99
N GLN A 390 5.57 22.16 11.66
CA GLN A 390 4.33 22.46 12.37
C GLN A 390 3.14 22.53 11.40
N LEU A 391 3.28 23.25 10.29
CA LEU A 391 2.25 23.38 9.25
C LEU A 391 1.92 22.03 8.62
N ALA A 392 2.92 21.25 8.19
CA ALA A 392 2.69 19.94 7.57
C ALA A 392 1.97 18.97 8.53
N ASN A 393 2.30 19.02 9.82
CA ASN A 393 1.66 18.19 10.85
C ASN A 393 0.27 18.68 11.28
N ASP A 394 -0.08 19.94 11.03
CA ASP A 394 -1.42 20.51 11.25
C ASP A 394 -2.39 20.02 10.17
N SER A 395 -2.71 18.73 10.27
CA SER A 395 -3.72 18.03 9.49
C SER A 395 -4.23 16.83 10.28
N LYS A 396 -5.51 16.53 10.14
CA LYS A 396 -6.10 15.28 10.64
C LYS A 396 -5.67 14.05 9.83
N TYR A 397 -5.11 14.25 8.63
CA TYR A 397 -4.58 13.20 7.77
C TYR A 397 -3.09 12.94 8.04
N GLY A 398 -2.61 11.81 7.56
CA GLY A 398 -1.23 11.37 7.73
C GLY A 398 -0.87 10.21 6.81
N LEU A 399 -1.18 10.31 5.52
CA LEU A 399 -0.83 9.28 4.54
C LEU A 399 0.64 9.39 4.15
N GLY A 400 1.00 10.43 3.41
CA GLY A 400 2.35 10.62 2.90
C GLY A 400 2.88 12.05 2.98
N CYS A 401 4.15 12.21 2.60
CA CYS A 401 4.78 13.51 2.38
C CYS A 401 5.91 13.41 1.34
N ALA A 402 6.26 14.55 0.75
CA ALA A 402 7.42 14.72 -0.10
C ALA A 402 8.23 15.95 0.37
N VAL A 403 9.53 15.79 0.59
CA VAL A 403 10.41 16.86 1.09
C VAL A 403 11.60 17.06 0.16
N PHE A 404 11.76 18.26 -0.37
CA PHE A 404 12.81 18.63 -1.31
C PHE A 404 13.79 19.63 -0.70
N SER A 405 15.08 19.28 -0.68
CA SER A 405 16.20 20.16 -0.33
C SER A 405 17.48 19.73 -1.06
N GLY A 406 18.29 20.70 -1.48
CA GLY A 406 19.65 20.45 -1.98
C GLY A 406 20.54 19.75 -0.95
N ASN A 407 20.27 19.95 0.34
CA ASN A 407 20.84 19.18 1.44
C ASN A 407 19.95 17.99 1.83
N GLN A 408 20.27 16.81 1.33
CA GLN A 408 19.52 15.58 1.62
C GLN A 408 19.37 15.28 3.12
N LYS A 409 20.38 15.59 3.96
CA LYS A 409 20.29 15.38 5.41
C LYS A 409 19.24 16.26 6.06
N ARG A 410 19.08 17.50 5.57
CA ARG A 410 18.03 18.43 6.01
C ARG A 410 16.65 17.88 5.63
N ALA A 411 16.47 17.45 4.38
CA ALA A 411 15.20 16.85 3.94
C ALA A 411 14.82 15.61 4.77
N ILE A 412 15.78 14.72 5.06
CA ILE A 412 15.56 13.57 5.96
C ILE A 412 15.14 14.03 7.37
N LYS A 413 15.82 15.03 7.93
CA LYS A 413 15.50 15.56 9.27
C LYS A 413 14.10 16.16 9.34
N ILE A 414 13.68 16.92 8.31
CA ILE A 414 12.32 17.46 8.22
C ILE A 414 11.32 16.31 8.13
N ALA A 415 11.48 15.40 7.16
CA ALA A 415 10.57 14.28 6.94
C ALA A 415 10.41 13.38 8.17
N SER A 416 11.49 13.12 8.91
CA SER A 416 11.46 12.28 10.13
C SER A 416 10.59 12.83 11.26
N GLN A 417 10.25 14.12 11.21
CA GLN A 417 9.40 14.80 12.19
C GLN A 417 7.95 14.96 11.70
N LEU A 418 7.64 14.50 10.48
CA LEU A 418 6.27 14.54 9.93
C LEU A 418 5.49 13.29 10.35
N HIS A 419 4.29 13.49 10.87
CA HIS A 419 3.38 12.44 11.34
C HIS A 419 2.56 11.88 10.17
N CYS A 420 3.23 11.10 9.32
CA CYS A 420 2.66 10.39 8.19
C CYS A 420 3.21 8.96 8.10
N GLY A 421 2.57 8.10 7.32
CA GLY A 421 3.01 6.72 7.18
C GLY A 421 4.10 6.51 6.13
N VAL A 422 4.24 7.45 5.18
CA VAL A 422 5.17 7.35 4.05
C VAL A 422 5.87 8.68 3.80
N ALA A 423 7.17 8.66 3.50
CA ALA A 423 7.93 9.86 3.17
C ALA A 423 8.80 9.65 1.94
N ALA A 424 8.75 10.58 0.99
CA ALA A 424 9.65 10.66 -0.16
C ALA A 424 10.64 11.82 0.03
N ILE A 425 11.93 11.54 -0.15
CA ILE A 425 13.01 12.53 0.04
C ILE A 425 13.57 12.88 -1.34
N ASN A 426 13.50 14.16 -1.71
CA ASN A 426 13.89 14.66 -3.04
C ASN A 426 13.21 13.93 -4.19
N ASP A 427 11.99 13.42 -3.95
CA ASP A 427 11.22 12.62 -4.89
C ASP A 427 9.73 12.68 -4.52
N PHE A 428 8.86 12.17 -5.38
CA PHE A 428 7.42 12.15 -5.20
C PHE A 428 6.84 10.77 -5.55
N ALA A 429 6.03 10.22 -4.66
CA ALA A 429 5.32 8.94 -4.80
C ALA A 429 6.17 7.70 -5.14
N SER A 430 7.51 7.81 -5.18
CA SER A 430 8.41 6.68 -5.50
C SER A 430 8.42 5.58 -4.44
N SER A 431 8.02 5.91 -3.20
CA SER A 431 7.73 4.94 -2.15
C SER A 431 6.66 3.92 -2.57
N TYR A 432 5.70 4.31 -3.41
CA TYR A 432 4.68 3.41 -3.96
C TYR A 432 5.28 2.41 -4.96
N MET A 433 6.34 2.79 -5.68
CA MET A 433 7.04 1.88 -6.60
C MET A 433 7.97 0.90 -5.85
N CYS A 434 8.40 1.27 -4.65
CA CYS A 434 9.22 0.41 -3.80
C CYS A 434 8.35 -0.64 -3.08
N GLN A 435 7.86 -1.65 -3.80
CA GLN A 435 6.86 -2.62 -3.34
C GLN A 435 7.26 -3.47 -2.12
N SER A 436 8.53 -3.45 -1.73
CA SER A 436 9.03 -4.02 -0.48
C SER A 436 8.70 -3.17 0.76
N LEU A 437 8.45 -1.87 0.58
CA LEU A 437 8.09 -0.96 1.67
C LEU A 437 6.61 -1.08 2.03
N PRO A 438 6.26 -0.93 3.31
CA PRO A 438 4.88 -0.79 3.69
C PRO A 438 4.32 0.52 3.14
N PHE A 439 3.15 0.45 2.54
CA PHE A 439 2.34 1.62 2.21
C PHE A 439 1.11 1.63 3.10
N GLY A 440 0.96 2.74 3.81
CA GLY A 440 -0.30 3.11 4.41
C GLY A 440 -0.22 4.26 5.40
N GLY A 441 -1.37 4.81 5.78
CA GLY A 441 -1.48 6.05 6.55
C GLY A 441 -1.48 5.88 8.07
N VAL A 442 -1.62 7.02 8.76
CA VAL A 442 -1.94 7.14 10.19
C VAL A 442 -3.03 8.21 10.37
N LYS A 443 -3.55 8.35 11.60
CA LYS A 443 -4.67 9.26 11.91
C LYS A 443 -5.92 8.92 11.06
N ASP A 444 -6.58 9.91 10.49
CA ASP A 444 -7.77 9.72 9.64
C ASP A 444 -7.44 9.09 8.28
N SER A 445 -6.15 8.98 7.91
CA SER A 445 -5.73 8.28 6.69
C SER A 445 -5.75 6.75 6.81
N GLY A 446 -6.09 6.23 7.99
CA GLY A 446 -6.34 4.81 8.21
C GLY A 446 -5.28 4.09 9.04
N PHE A 447 -5.30 2.76 8.97
CA PHE A 447 -4.44 1.89 9.78
C PHE A 447 -4.22 0.53 9.10
N GLY A 448 -3.13 -0.14 9.48
CA GLY A 448 -2.61 -1.30 8.75
C GLY A 448 -1.76 -0.87 7.56
N ARG A 449 -1.21 -1.83 6.82
CA ARG A 449 -0.38 -1.61 5.62
C ARG A 449 -0.77 -2.63 4.58
N PHE A 450 -0.91 -2.24 3.31
CA PHE A 450 -1.28 -3.17 2.23
C PHE A 450 -0.10 -3.57 1.33
N ALA A 451 0.95 -2.73 1.26
CA ALA A 451 2.17 -3.04 0.52
C ALA A 451 3.25 -3.63 1.44
N GLY A 452 4.37 -4.04 0.85
CA GLY A 452 5.51 -4.59 1.59
C GLY A 452 5.23 -5.93 2.28
N VAL A 453 6.19 -6.28 3.13
CA VAL A 453 6.15 -7.49 3.96
C VAL A 453 4.93 -7.47 4.89
N GLU A 454 4.62 -6.29 5.41
CA GLU A 454 3.50 -6.02 6.31
C GLU A 454 2.17 -6.34 5.66
N GLY A 455 1.92 -5.85 4.44
CA GLY A 455 0.67 -6.13 3.72
C GLY A 455 0.54 -7.58 3.27
N LEU A 456 1.64 -8.22 2.87
CA LEU A 456 1.63 -9.65 2.58
C LEU A 456 1.29 -10.49 3.83
N ARG A 457 1.82 -10.10 4.99
CA ARG A 457 1.53 -10.77 6.27
C ARG A 457 0.19 -10.40 6.87
N ALA A 458 -0.37 -9.25 6.53
CA ALA A 458 -1.75 -8.88 6.88
C ALA A 458 -2.76 -9.86 6.25
N CYS A 459 -2.39 -10.54 5.17
CA CYS A 459 -3.16 -11.64 4.57
C CYS A 459 -3.00 -12.99 5.30
N CYS A 460 -2.30 -13.03 6.44
CA CYS A 460 -1.97 -14.25 7.15
C CYS A 460 -2.40 -14.21 8.63
N LEU A 461 -2.85 -15.37 9.13
CA LEU A 461 -2.84 -15.67 10.55
C LEU A 461 -1.39 -15.89 11.00
N VAL A 462 -0.92 -15.04 11.90
CA VAL A 462 0.41 -15.14 12.52
C VAL A 462 0.33 -16.06 13.74
N LYS A 463 1.11 -17.14 13.75
CA LYS A 463 1.14 -18.13 14.83
C LYS A 463 2.52 -18.20 15.47
N ALA A 464 2.60 -17.93 16.76
CA ALA A 464 3.79 -18.21 17.55
C ALA A 464 3.82 -19.70 17.91
N VAL A 465 4.91 -20.39 17.58
CA VAL A 465 5.14 -21.79 17.90
C VAL A 465 6.40 -21.92 18.72
N VAL A 466 6.31 -22.64 19.83
CA VAL A 466 7.45 -23.01 20.67
C VAL A 466 7.45 -24.52 20.83
N GLU A 467 8.55 -25.15 20.49
CA GLU A 467 8.72 -26.60 20.56
C GLU A 467 10.04 -26.96 21.26
N ASP A 468 10.13 -28.19 21.78
CA ASP A 468 11.36 -28.71 22.35
C ASP A 468 12.39 -28.95 21.25
N ARG A 469 13.55 -28.31 21.36
CA ARG A 469 14.64 -28.37 20.37
C ARG A 469 15.17 -29.79 20.17
N TRP A 470 15.17 -30.59 21.24
CA TRP A 470 15.74 -31.94 21.25
C TRP A 470 14.69 -32.98 21.65
N TRP A 471 13.45 -32.82 21.19
CA TRP A 471 12.42 -33.84 21.37
C TRP A 471 12.86 -35.18 20.73
N PRO A 472 12.65 -36.34 21.38
CA PRO A 472 12.02 -36.56 22.69
C PRO A 472 12.98 -36.58 23.89
N TYR A 473 14.27 -36.25 23.71
CA TYR A 473 15.32 -36.42 24.72
C TYR A 473 15.30 -35.35 25.82
N VAL A 474 15.05 -34.09 25.45
CA VAL A 474 14.93 -32.97 26.41
C VAL A 474 13.53 -32.39 26.32
N LYS A 475 12.77 -32.50 27.42
CA LYS A 475 11.38 -32.04 27.52
C LYS A 475 11.25 -31.03 28.64
N THR A 476 10.37 -30.04 28.48
CA THR A 476 9.96 -29.24 29.64
C THR A 476 9.17 -30.11 30.60
N MET A 477 9.79 -30.43 31.72
CA MET A 477 9.13 -31.04 32.87
C MET A 477 9.03 -29.98 33.97
N ILE A 478 7.84 -29.78 34.52
CA ILE A 478 7.68 -28.93 35.70
C ILE A 478 8.38 -29.65 36.87
N PRO A 479 9.39 -29.04 37.54
CA PRO A 479 10.03 -29.63 38.70
C PRO A 479 9.04 -29.87 39.85
N LYS A 480 9.20 -30.98 40.59
CA LYS A 480 8.27 -31.39 41.66
C LYS A 480 7.87 -30.27 42.65
N PRO A 481 8.77 -29.39 43.14
CA PRO A 481 8.38 -28.33 44.09
C PRO A 481 7.32 -27.35 43.56
N ILE A 482 7.25 -27.16 42.25
CA ILE A 482 6.34 -26.23 41.59
C ILE A 482 5.30 -26.94 40.71
N GLN A 483 5.20 -28.27 40.80
CA GLN A 483 4.06 -29.01 40.27
C GLN A 483 2.83 -28.74 41.13
N TYR A 484 1.63 -28.75 40.56
CA TYR A 484 0.40 -28.65 41.34
C TYR A 484 0.05 -30.01 41.98
N PRO A 485 -0.33 -30.05 43.27
CA PRO A 485 -0.32 -28.94 44.23
C PRO A 485 1.11 -28.53 44.62
N VAL A 486 1.35 -27.21 44.67
CA VAL A 486 2.68 -26.62 44.94
C VAL A 486 3.13 -26.98 46.35
N SER A 487 4.40 -27.39 46.50
CA SER A 487 4.94 -27.76 47.82
C SER A 487 5.22 -26.52 48.67
N GLU A 488 5.36 -26.70 49.99
CA GLU A 488 5.67 -25.60 50.92
C GLU A 488 6.97 -24.86 50.56
N ASN A 489 7.96 -25.57 50.01
CA ASN A 489 9.22 -24.98 49.54
C ASN A 489 9.20 -24.53 48.06
N GLY A 490 8.04 -24.55 47.39
CA GLY A 490 7.92 -24.21 45.97
C GLY A 490 8.36 -22.78 45.65
N PHE A 491 8.06 -21.82 46.53
CA PHE A 491 8.49 -20.43 46.36
C PHE A 491 10.02 -20.28 46.48
N ALA A 492 10.63 -20.89 47.50
CA ALA A 492 12.08 -20.89 47.67
C ALA A 492 12.81 -21.55 46.48
N PHE A 493 12.25 -22.64 45.93
CA PHE A 493 12.71 -23.26 44.70
C PHE A 493 12.69 -22.29 43.52
N GLN A 494 11.58 -21.58 43.36
CA GLN A 494 11.44 -20.62 42.28
C GLN A 494 12.40 -19.43 42.43
N GLN A 495 12.64 -18.93 43.65
CA GLN A 495 13.60 -17.86 43.90
C GLN A 495 15.02 -18.28 43.50
N LEU A 496 15.48 -19.45 43.94
CA LEU A 496 16.80 -19.99 43.57
C LEU A 496 16.94 -20.21 42.05
N LEU A 497 15.87 -20.66 41.39
CA LEU A 497 15.85 -20.82 39.94
C LEU A 497 15.96 -19.47 39.22
N VAL A 498 15.26 -18.44 39.68
CA VAL A 498 15.34 -17.08 39.14
C VAL A 498 16.75 -16.51 39.31
N GLU A 499 17.33 -16.62 40.50
CA GLU A 499 18.70 -16.14 40.76
C GLU A 499 19.74 -16.88 39.92
N THR A 500 19.58 -18.19 39.73
CA THR A 500 20.45 -18.99 38.85
C THR A 500 20.42 -18.50 37.39
N LEU A 501 19.24 -18.15 36.88
CA LEU A 501 19.05 -17.76 35.49
C LEU A 501 19.35 -16.27 35.23
N TYR A 502 19.01 -15.41 36.18
CA TYR A 502 18.95 -13.95 35.99
C TYR A 502 19.82 -13.16 36.98
N GLY A 503 20.54 -13.81 37.90
CA GLY A 503 21.45 -13.14 38.84
C GLY A 503 22.43 -12.20 38.12
N ILE A 504 22.75 -11.06 38.73
CA ILE A 504 23.56 -10.02 38.07
C ILE A 504 25.01 -10.48 37.95
N SER A 505 25.57 -11.10 39.00
CA SER A 505 26.93 -11.64 38.98
C SER A 505 26.96 -13.13 38.64
N VAL A 506 28.08 -13.57 38.05
CA VAL A 506 28.33 -15.01 37.79
C VAL A 506 28.41 -15.78 39.10
N TRP A 507 28.93 -15.16 40.16
CA TRP A 507 29.05 -15.79 41.47
C TRP A 507 27.69 -16.07 42.09
N ASP A 508 26.76 -15.11 42.05
CA ASP A 508 25.40 -15.29 42.55
C ASP A 508 24.69 -16.42 41.79
N ARG A 509 24.83 -16.46 40.46
CA ARG A 509 24.25 -17.54 39.65
C ARG A 509 24.80 -18.91 40.03
N LEU A 510 26.11 -19.03 40.25
CA LEU A 510 26.76 -20.28 40.66
C LEU A 510 26.35 -20.70 42.06
N GLN A 511 26.30 -19.76 43.02
CA GLN A 511 25.89 -20.02 44.38
C GLN A 511 24.43 -20.47 44.45
N SER A 512 23.52 -19.77 43.74
CA SER A 512 22.12 -20.15 43.67
C SER A 512 21.91 -21.47 42.92
N LEU A 513 22.73 -21.79 41.90
CA LEU A 513 22.72 -23.10 41.25
C LEU A 513 23.10 -24.23 42.24
N VAL A 514 24.14 -24.02 43.05
CA VAL A 514 24.55 -24.98 44.08
C VAL A 514 23.44 -25.20 45.10
N ASN A 515 22.80 -24.12 45.56
CA ASN A 515 21.69 -24.19 46.50
C ASN A 515 20.46 -24.89 45.89
N LEU A 516 20.15 -24.63 44.62
CA LEU A 516 19.09 -25.29 43.87
C LEU A 516 19.34 -26.81 43.78
N LEU A 517 20.57 -27.22 43.46
CA LEU A 517 20.96 -28.63 43.37
C LEU A 517 20.88 -29.33 44.73
N LYS A 518 21.28 -28.67 45.82
CA LYS A 518 21.13 -29.20 47.19
C LYS A 518 19.67 -29.47 47.52
N MET A 519 18.78 -28.52 47.24
CA MET A 519 17.37 -28.67 47.54
C MET A 519 16.68 -29.77 46.70
N ILE A 520 17.11 -29.96 45.45
CA ILE A 520 16.65 -31.09 44.62
C ILE A 520 17.14 -32.44 45.18
N SER A 521 18.36 -32.48 45.72
CA SER A 521 18.96 -33.68 46.31
C SER A 521 18.27 -34.09 47.62
N GLU A 522 17.95 -33.13 48.49
CA GLU A 522 17.31 -33.37 49.78
C GLU A 522 15.89 -33.93 49.62
N GLN A 523 15.15 -33.53 48.58
CA GLN A 523 13.84 -34.10 48.24
C GLN A 523 13.87 -35.57 47.77
N LYS A 524 15.03 -36.09 47.34
CA LYS A 524 15.16 -37.50 46.91
C LYS A 524 15.45 -38.48 48.06
N SER A 525 15.70 -37.99 49.28
CA SER A 525 15.97 -38.86 50.43
C SER A 525 14.67 -39.47 50.97
N PRO A 526 14.50 -40.81 50.96
CA PRO A 526 13.29 -41.42 51.50
C PRO A 526 13.27 -41.25 53.02
N ILE A 527 12.18 -40.69 53.54
CA ILE A 527 11.89 -40.64 54.98
C ILE A 527 11.91 -42.07 55.52
N THR A 528 12.98 -42.43 56.22
CA THR A 528 13.03 -43.61 57.07
C THR A 528 11.98 -43.42 58.17
N ARG A 529 10.85 -44.14 58.03
CA ARG A 529 9.83 -44.27 59.08
C ARG A 529 10.51 -44.78 60.37
N ARG A 530 10.75 -43.89 61.33
CA ARG A 530 10.99 -44.27 62.72
C ARG A 530 9.69 -44.87 63.27
N LYS A 531 9.64 -46.20 63.38
CA LYS A 531 8.64 -46.89 64.20
C LYS A 531 8.92 -46.53 65.67
N SER A 532 8.00 -45.83 66.32
CA SER A 532 7.91 -45.79 67.78
C SER A 532 7.42 -47.15 68.29
N ARG A 533 8.10 -47.69 69.31
CA ARG A 533 7.59 -48.75 70.17
C ARG A 533 6.56 -48.21 71.13
#